data_AF-A0A4Z0D379-F1
#
_entry.id   AF-A0A4Z0D379-F1
#
_cell.length_a   1.000
_cell.length_b   1.000
_cell.length_c   1.000
_cell.angle_alpha   90.00
_cell.angle_beta   90.00
_cell.angle_gamma   90.00
#
_symmetry.space_group_name_H-M   'P 1'
#
loop_
_entity.id
_entity.type
_entity.pdbx_description
1 polymer ?
#
loop_
_entity_poly.entity_id
_entity_poly.type
_entity_poly.pdbx_seq_one_letter_code
_entity_poly.pdbx_strand_id
1 'polypeptide(L)' 'MSITIKRNTGWQGIALKMCIKVNGEKVAMVEEQKKAEVNISRDRAYVQVTQSGIKSNEIEVEDGDIV' A
#
# COMPACT_ATOMS: atom_id res chain seq x y z
N MET A 1 5.68 -1.68 13.69
CA MET A 1 6.49 -1.68 12.46
C MET A 1 6.13 -0.48 11.58
N SER A 2 7.01 -0.07 10.66
CA SER A 2 6.68 0.88 9.59
C SER A 2 6.79 0.18 8.24
N ILE A 3 5.80 0.40 7.37
CA ILE A 3 5.86 -0.09 5.98
C ILE A 3 6.12 1.08 5.04
N THR A 4 7.01 0.86 4.07
CA THR A 4 7.25 1.81 2.98
C THR A 4 6.67 1.26 1.70
N ILE A 5 5.70 1.95 1.13
CA ILE A 5 5.09 1.56 -0.14
C ILE A 5 5.68 2.41 -1.26
N LYS A 6 6.34 1.73 -2.21
CA LYS A 6 6.89 2.34 -3.42
C LYS A 6 6.04 1.97 -4.62
N ARG A 7 5.41 2.99 -5.21
CA ARG A 7 4.67 2.84 -6.46
C ARG A 7 5.62 2.71 -7.65
N ASN A 8 5.55 1.61 -8.39
CA ASN A 8 6.28 1.41 -9.65
C ASN A 8 5.29 1.16 -10.80
N THR A 9 4.59 2.20 -11.24
CA THR A 9 3.60 2.12 -12.32
C THR A 9 4.06 2.94 -13.52
N GLY A 10 3.91 2.41 -14.74
CA GLY A 10 4.13 3.17 -15.97
C GLY A 10 3.09 4.28 -16.19
N TRP A 11 3.18 4.98 -17.32
CA TRP A 11 2.38 6.18 -17.63
C TRP A 11 0.86 5.98 -17.42
N GLN A 12 0.31 4.82 -17.79
CA GLN A 12 -1.12 4.54 -17.62
C GLN A 12 -1.57 4.46 -16.15
N GLY A 13 -0.68 4.12 -15.24
CA GLY A 13 -0.98 4.13 -13.80
C GLY A 13 -1.06 5.54 -13.22
N ILE A 14 -0.35 6.51 -13.79
CA ILE A 14 -0.16 7.87 -13.24
C ILE A 14 -1.49 8.59 -12.97
N ALA A 15 -2.45 8.48 -13.90
CA ALA A 15 -3.74 9.16 -13.79
C ALA A 15 -4.64 8.61 -12.66
N LEU A 16 -4.31 7.45 -12.11
CA LEU A 16 -5.15 6.73 -11.16
C LEU A 16 -4.56 6.78 -9.76
N LYS A 17 -5.35 7.25 -8.80
CA LYS A 17 -4.96 7.25 -7.38
C LYS A 17 -5.02 5.84 -6.81
N MET A 18 -4.02 5.47 -6.01
CA MET A 18 -3.99 4.19 -5.31
C MET A 18 -4.29 4.40 -3.82
N CYS A 19 -5.19 3.60 -3.28
CA CYS A 19 -5.48 3.54 -1.84
C CYS A 19 -4.76 2.34 -1.23
N ILE A 20 -4.12 2.55 -0.11
CA ILE A 20 -3.50 1.50 0.69
C ILE A 20 -4.46 1.16 1.82
N LYS A 21 -4.69 -0.13 2.00
CA LYS A 21 -5.41 -0.68 3.14
C LYS A 21 -4.50 -1.55 3.97
N VAL A 22 -4.61 -1.40 5.28
CA VAL A 22 -3.94 -2.23 6.28
C VAL A 22 -5.02 -2.84 7.15
N ASN A 23 -5.06 -4.17 7.22
CA ASN A 23 -6.08 -4.94 7.94
C ASN A 23 -7.52 -4.56 7.54
N GLY A 24 -7.74 -4.30 6.26
CA GLY A 24 -9.04 -3.88 5.70
C GLY A 24 -9.36 -2.39 5.82
N GLU A 25 -8.62 -1.63 6.63
CA GLU A 25 -8.84 -0.19 6.84
C GLU A 25 -8.00 0.66 5.89
N LYS A 26 -8.58 1.71 5.30
CA LYS A 26 -7.84 2.63 4.43
C LYS A 26 -6.95 3.54 5.29
N VAL A 27 -5.64 3.38 5.14
CA VAL A 27 -4.65 4.10 5.95
C VAL A 27 -3.92 5.20 5.19
N ALA A 28 -3.79 5.06 3.87
CA ALA A 28 -3.06 6.04 3.06
C ALA A 28 -3.53 6.06 1.60
N MET A 29 -3.14 7.12 0.90
CA MET A 29 -3.35 7.28 -0.54
C MET A 29 -2.02 7.70 -1.17
N VAL A 30 -1.58 6.96 -2.19
CA VAL A 30 -0.33 7.24 -2.90
C VAL A 30 -0.64 7.83 -4.27
N GLU A 31 -0.26 9.10 -4.42
CA GLU A 31 -0.17 9.77 -5.72
C GLU A 31 1.23 9.54 -6.32
N GLU A 32 1.38 9.83 -7.62
CA GLU A 32 2.57 9.50 -8.41
C GLU A 32 3.93 9.78 -7.73
N GLN A 33 4.90 8.88 -7.91
CA GLN A 33 6.30 8.98 -7.43
C GLN A 33 6.50 9.22 -5.93
N LYS A 34 5.45 9.18 -5.12
CA LYS A 34 5.54 9.33 -3.67
C LYS A 34 5.74 7.99 -2.99
N LYS A 35 6.59 8.01 -1.96
CA LYS A 35 6.63 6.96 -0.94
C LYS A 35 5.55 7.28 0.07
N ALA A 36 4.75 6.29 0.45
CA ALA A 36 3.94 6.39 1.66
C ALA A 36 4.61 5.57 2.76
N GLU A 37 4.82 6.21 3.89
CA GLU A 37 5.22 5.55 5.12
C GLU A 37 3.99 5.41 6.01
N VAL A 38 3.69 4.18 6.41
CA VAL A 38 2.55 3.87 7.26
C VAL A 38 3.07 3.19 8.52
N ASN A 39 2.78 3.79 9.67
CA ASN A 39 3.05 3.19 10.96
C ASN A 39 1.95 2.21 11.32
N ILE A 40 2.34 0.97 11.64
CA ILE A 40 1.44 -0.11 12.03
C ILE A 40 1.78 -0.50 13.46
N SER A 41 0.79 -0.38 14.35
CA SER A 41 0.92 -0.67 15.78
C SER A 41 0.93 -2.17 16.14
N ARG A 42 1.04 -3.05 15.14
CA ARG A 42 1.00 -4.51 15.27
C ARG A 42 2.24 -5.12 14.64
N ASP A 43 2.61 -6.31 15.09
CA ASP A 43 3.78 -7.05 14.59
C ASP A 43 3.53 -7.73 13.24
N ARG A 44 2.24 -7.86 12.86
CA ARG A 44 1.78 -8.42 11.58
C ARG A 44 0.66 -7.56 11.01
N ALA A 45 0.61 -7.47 9.69
CA ALA A 45 -0.47 -6.79 8.99
C ALA A 45 -0.79 -7.40 7.64
N TYR A 46 -2.05 -7.28 7.25
CA TYR A 46 -2.48 -7.58 5.89
C TYR A 46 -2.54 -6.30 5.07
N VAL A 47 -1.75 -6.24 3.99
CA VAL A 47 -1.68 -5.08 3.10
C VAL A 47 -2.43 -5.38 1.81
N GLN A 48 -3.28 -4.45 1.40
CA GLN A 48 -3.99 -4.50 0.13
C GLN A 48 -3.95 -3.13 -0.54
N VAL A 49 -3.80 -3.10 -1.86
CA VAL A 49 -3.89 -1.89 -2.67
C VAL A 49 -5.21 -1.89 -3.44
N THR A 50 -5.85 -0.74 -3.55
CA THR A 50 -7.04 -0.55 -4.39
C THR A 50 -6.80 0.61 -5.34
N GLN A 51 -7.03 0.40 -6.63
CA GLN A 51 -6.90 1.42 -7.68
C GLN A 51 -8.15 1.41 -8.55
N SER A 52 -8.85 2.55 -8.64
CA SER A 52 -10.08 2.70 -9.43
C SER A 52 -11.16 1.62 -9.16
N GLY A 53 -11.29 1.18 -7.90
CA GLY A 53 -12.23 0.13 -7.49
C GLY A 53 -11.72 -1.30 -7.68
N ILE A 54 -10.62 -1.51 -8.41
CA ILE A 54 -9.95 -2.80 -8.55
C ILE A 54 -9.06 -3.03 -7.32
N LYS A 55 -9.23 -4.18 -6.66
CA LYS A 55 -8.45 -4.59 -5.50
C LYS A 55 -7.30 -5.50 -5.94
N SER A 56 -6.13 -5.33 -5.33
CA SER A 56 -5.05 -6.31 -5.43
C SER A 56 -5.32 -7.52 -4.55
N ASN A 57 -4.46 -8.52 -4.69
CA ASN A 57 -4.30 -9.55 -3.67
C ASN A 57 -3.88 -8.92 -2.33
N GLU A 58 -4.25 -9.59 -1.25
CA GLU A 58 -3.86 -9.25 0.10
C GLU A 58 -2.60 -10.05 0.46
N ILE A 59 -1.61 -9.37 1.04
CA ILE A 59 -0.35 -9.97 1.48
C ILE A 59 -0.20 -9.78 2.98
N GLU A 60 0.22 -10.84 3.68
CA GLU A 60 0.65 -10.74 5.07
C GLU A 60 2.10 -10.24 5.08
N VAL A 61 2.38 -9.25 5.92
CA VAL A 61 3.73 -8.70 6.12
C VAL A 61 4.05 -8.63 7.61
N GLU A 62 5.31 -8.95 7.93
CA GLU A 62 5.92 -8.84 9.25
C GLU A 62 7.03 -7.77 9.27
N ASP A 63 7.50 -7.40 10.46
CA ASP A 63 8.60 -6.44 10.60
C ASP A 63 9.87 -6.97 9.92
N GLY A 64 10.45 -6.17 9.01
CA GLY A 64 11.63 -6.54 8.23
C GLY A 64 11.35 -7.14 6.84
N ASP A 65 10.09 -7.41 6.49
CA ASP A 65 9.74 -7.91 5.16
C ASP A 65 9.94 -6.87 4.05
N ILE A 66 10.39 -7.33 2.88
CA ILE A 66 10.50 -6.54 1.65
C ILE A 66 9.74 -7.29 0.54
N VAL A 67 8.61 -6.73 0.11
CA VAL A 67 7.69 -7.32 -0.88
C VAL A 67 7.46 -6.37 -2.05
#